data_AF-A0AAN7H1J2-F1
#
_entry.id   AF-A0AAN7H1J2-F1
#
_cell.length_a   1.000
_cell.length_b   1.000
_cell.length_c   1.000
_cell.angle_alpha   90.00
_cell.angle_beta   90.00
_cell.angle_gamma   90.00
#
_symmetry.space_group_name_H-M   'P 1'
#
loop_
_entity.id
_entity.type
_entity.pdbx_description
1 polymer ?
#
loop_
_entity_poly.entity_id
_entity_poly.type
_entity_poly.pdbx_seq_one_letter_code
_entity_poly.pdbx_strand_id
1 'polypeptide(L)'
;MGRLARILFGQSYYRPSTIPLIKNNNNNHHLPLRASISLSTATALTMATTTYTSTVSKPITSPDIPPDALSTPHHVKDKTGTQTLRFKNPHPSSGDPAWTPFEMLRKILWSSLSGNLKMPDPTKQPAIKIPTLTPQFLPTRSSSSQSLRATWLGHACYLLEFPSGLKVLFDPVFESRCAPVQFAGPKRYSPPPCNLSDLPPIDAVIISHSHYDHLSHSTVQQLAKSNPEAQFFVGLGLEKWFKSSGIQKVTEMDWWQDVTLTLTKQSEESGKEEITAQITCLPSQHSSGRTGFDPDQTLWASWAVSSRNKNVWFGGDTGYRKVPLPTPSNPQPDYYSKEYESLPKCPQFKQIGERRGPFDLGLIPIGAYSPRWLFSWMHADPFDAVEIFKDTKCKKAVGIHWGTWVLTTEEVEEPPRLLKEALRKSGIAETGVFDVCAIGETREY
;
A
#
# COMPACT_ATOMS: atom_id res chain seq x y z
N MET A 1 12.36 28.13 16.94
CA MET A 1 11.57 26.96 16.50
C MET A 1 12.40 25.69 16.19
N GLY A 2 13.72 25.65 16.45
CA GLY A 2 14.58 24.48 16.16
C GLY A 2 14.76 23.44 17.28
N ARG A 3 13.87 23.38 18.28
CA ARG A 3 13.94 22.40 19.40
C ARG A 3 12.79 21.40 19.47
N LEU A 4 11.78 21.49 18.60
CA LEU A 4 10.62 20.57 18.61
C LEU A 4 10.90 19.19 17.95
N ALA A 5 11.96 19.06 17.15
CA ALA A 5 12.28 17.77 16.50
C ALA A 5 12.98 16.75 17.43
N ARG A 6 13.43 17.15 18.62
CA ARG A 6 14.22 16.31 19.53
C ARG A 6 13.41 15.50 20.54
N ILE A 7 12.10 15.74 20.67
CA ILE A 7 11.25 15.02 21.62
C ILE A 7 10.55 13.81 20.96
N LEU A 8 10.43 13.80 19.62
CA LEU A 8 9.87 12.67 18.87
C LEU A 8 10.93 11.63 18.44
N PHE A 9 12.22 11.97 18.47
CA PHE A 9 13.31 11.06 18.13
C PHE A 9 14.36 11.07 19.24
N GLY A 10 14.26 10.10 20.16
CA GLY A 10 15.22 9.92 21.24
C GLY A 10 16.62 9.64 20.70
N GLN A 11 17.54 10.60 20.84
CA GLN A 11 18.97 10.36 20.68
C GLN A 11 19.55 9.91 22.02
N SER A 12 19.87 8.62 22.12
CA SER A 12 20.81 8.11 23.12
C SER A 12 22.22 8.38 22.62
N TYR A 13 23.00 9.15 23.38
CA TYR A 13 24.42 9.40 23.12
C TYR A 13 25.23 8.16 23.49
N TYR A 14 25.82 7.48 22.49
CA TYR A 14 26.89 6.51 22.71
C TYR A 14 28.24 7.17 22.39
N ARG A 15 29.18 7.15 23.35
CA ARG A 15 30.57 7.56 23.17
C ARG A 15 31.33 6.51 22.35
N PRO A 16 32.22 6.88 21.42
CA PRO A 16 33.05 5.92 20.71
C PRO A 16 34.25 5.50 21.58
N SER A 17 34.37 4.19 21.82
CA SER A 17 35.60 3.55 22.31
C SER A 17 36.54 3.29 21.13
N THR A 18 37.78 3.75 21.26
CA THR A 18 38.89 3.58 20.33
C THR A 18 39.29 2.10 20.17
N ILE A 19 39.44 1.62 18.93
CA ILE A 19 40.10 0.33 18.61
C ILE A 19 41.35 0.63 17.76
N PRO A 20 42.52 0.05 18.05
CA PRO A 20 43.77 0.35 17.35
C PRO A 20 43.93 -0.43 16.03
N LEU A 21 44.64 0.19 15.09
CA LEU A 21 45.15 -0.37 13.85
C LEU A 21 46.13 -1.53 14.11
N ILE A 22 45.84 -2.72 13.57
CA ILE A 22 46.81 -3.81 13.45
C ILE A 22 47.35 -3.81 12.01
N LYS A 23 48.68 -3.64 11.90
CA LYS A 23 49.46 -3.76 10.67
C LYS A 23 49.48 -5.20 10.19
N ASN A 24 49.21 -5.40 8.91
CA ASN A 24 49.32 -6.70 8.24
C ASN A 24 50.74 -6.86 7.67
N ASN A 25 51.42 -7.95 8.00
CA ASN A 25 52.71 -8.32 7.40
C ASN A 25 52.81 -9.85 7.38
N ASN A 26 52.75 -10.47 6.21
CA ASN A 26 53.79 -11.37 5.71
C ASN A 26 53.38 -12.12 4.43
N ASN A 27 54.36 -12.13 3.52
CA ASN A 27 54.47 -12.99 2.35
C ASN A 27 54.51 -14.48 2.73
N ASN A 28 53.99 -15.34 1.85
CA ASN A 28 54.78 -16.47 1.35
C ASN A 28 54.23 -17.06 0.06
N HIS A 29 55.17 -17.39 -0.82
CA HIS A 29 55.05 -17.99 -2.14
C HIS A 29 54.47 -19.42 -2.11
N HIS A 30 53.72 -19.81 -3.14
CA HIS A 30 53.91 -21.06 -3.90
C HIS A 30 53.17 -21.01 -5.26
N LEU A 31 53.81 -21.59 -6.29
CA LEU A 31 53.49 -21.61 -7.74
C LEU A 31 52.35 -22.60 -8.11
N PRO A 32 51.82 -22.57 -9.35
CA PRO A 32 50.43 -22.89 -9.66
C PRO A 32 50.19 -24.31 -10.21
N LEU A 33 49.00 -24.84 -9.98
CA LEU A 33 48.44 -25.99 -10.69
C LEU A 33 47.55 -25.49 -11.85
N ARG A 34 47.95 -25.82 -13.08
CA ARG A 34 47.14 -25.68 -14.29
C ARG A 34 45.95 -26.64 -14.23
N ALA A 35 44.74 -26.10 -14.21
CA ALA A 35 43.53 -26.82 -14.62
C ALA A 35 42.96 -26.12 -15.85
N SER A 36 42.96 -26.83 -16.97
CA SER A 36 42.35 -26.43 -18.24
C SER A 36 40.83 -26.42 -18.11
N ILE A 37 40.23 -25.23 -18.02
CA ILE A 37 38.78 -25.04 -18.10
C ILE A 37 38.45 -24.75 -19.57
N SER A 38 37.71 -25.67 -20.18
CA SER A 38 37.03 -25.48 -21.46
C SER A 38 36.06 -24.30 -21.32
N LEU A 39 36.30 -23.20 -22.03
CA LEU A 39 35.30 -22.15 -22.21
C LEU A 39 34.24 -22.68 -23.17
N SER A 40 33.13 -23.18 -22.61
CA SER A 40 31.86 -23.24 -23.34
C SER A 40 31.42 -21.81 -23.60
N THR A 41 31.52 -21.35 -24.85
CA THR A 41 30.88 -20.12 -25.31
C THR A 41 29.37 -20.25 -25.12
N ALA A 42 28.86 -19.70 -24.03
CA ALA A 42 27.43 -19.51 -23.85
C ALA A 42 26.97 -18.47 -24.88
N THR A 43 26.33 -18.94 -25.95
CA THR A 43 25.64 -18.09 -26.90
C THR A 43 24.54 -17.36 -26.13
N ALA A 44 24.75 -16.07 -25.86
CA ALA A 44 23.70 -15.21 -25.36
C ALA A 44 22.63 -15.11 -26.44
N LEU A 45 21.55 -15.89 -26.34
CA LEU A 45 20.33 -15.59 -27.07
C LEU A 45 19.87 -14.22 -26.57
N THR A 46 20.06 -13.19 -27.39
CA THR A 46 19.28 -11.96 -27.32
C THR A 46 17.82 -12.36 -27.53
N MET A 47 17.12 -12.66 -26.43
CA MET A 47 15.66 -12.73 -26.44
C MET A 47 15.19 -11.35 -26.89
N ALA A 48 14.61 -11.27 -28.08
CA ALA A 48 13.95 -10.07 -28.55
C ALA A 48 12.90 -9.69 -27.50
N THR A 49 13.14 -8.60 -26.78
CA THR A 49 12.19 -8.08 -25.80
C THR A 49 10.95 -7.67 -26.57
N THR A 50 9.89 -8.47 -26.46
CA THR A 50 8.58 -8.08 -26.98
C THR A 50 8.16 -6.81 -26.25
N THR A 51 8.14 -5.69 -26.97
CA THR A 51 7.75 -4.40 -26.41
C THR A 51 6.26 -4.20 -26.57
N TYR A 52 5.60 -3.74 -25.51
CA TYR A 52 4.21 -3.31 -25.54
C TYR A 52 4.19 -1.81 -25.32
N THR A 53 3.39 -1.09 -26.09
CA THR A 53 3.11 0.33 -25.83
C THR A 53 1.81 0.49 -25.08
N SER A 54 1.81 1.37 -24.08
CA SER A 54 0.63 1.68 -23.27
C SER A 54 -0.08 2.94 -23.76
N THR A 55 -1.41 2.87 -23.79
CA THR A 55 -2.30 4.02 -24.04
C THR A 55 -3.42 4.03 -23.00
N VAL A 56 -3.85 5.23 -22.60
CA VAL A 56 -4.97 5.43 -21.67
C VAL A 56 -6.06 6.24 -22.35
N SER A 57 -7.28 5.76 -22.30
CA SER A 57 -8.45 6.43 -22.84
C SER A 57 -9.57 6.52 -21.81
N LYS A 58 -10.49 7.46 -22.00
CA LYS A 58 -11.74 7.48 -21.24
C LYS A 58 -12.63 6.32 -21.71
N PRO A 59 -13.39 5.67 -20.82
CA PRO A 59 -14.35 4.65 -21.21
C PRO A 59 -15.43 5.26 -22.10
N ILE A 60 -16.01 4.43 -22.97
CA ILE A 60 -17.08 4.84 -23.89
C ILE A 60 -18.39 5.10 -23.11
N THR A 61 -18.59 4.40 -21.99
CA THR A 61 -19.77 4.54 -21.13
C THR A 61 -19.55 5.55 -20.02
N SER A 62 -20.61 6.28 -19.65
CA SER A 62 -20.58 7.13 -18.46
C SER A 62 -20.27 6.29 -17.21
N PRO A 63 -19.45 6.81 -16.29
CA PRO A 63 -19.14 6.12 -15.04
C PRO A 63 -20.43 5.96 -14.21
N ASP A 64 -20.60 4.79 -13.60
CA ASP A 64 -21.68 4.55 -12.65
C ASP A 64 -21.30 5.16 -11.29
N ILE A 65 -21.71 6.41 -11.06
CA ILE A 65 -21.36 7.21 -9.88
C ILE A 65 -22.54 7.24 -8.89
N PRO A 66 -22.32 7.03 -7.57
CA PRO A 66 -23.34 7.27 -6.55
C PRO A 66 -23.90 8.71 -6.58
N PRO A 67 -25.22 8.91 -6.37
CA PRO A 67 -25.82 10.24 -6.40
C PRO A 67 -25.18 11.27 -5.45
N ASP A 68 -24.76 10.84 -4.26
CA ASP A 68 -24.08 11.68 -3.27
C ASP A 68 -22.65 12.07 -3.70
N ALA A 69 -21.99 11.24 -4.51
CA ALA A 69 -20.66 11.51 -5.04
C ALA A 69 -20.65 12.47 -6.26
N LEU A 70 -21.78 12.67 -6.95
CA LEU A 70 -21.88 13.60 -8.09
C LEU A 70 -21.51 15.05 -7.72
N SER A 71 -21.73 15.44 -6.47
CA SER A 71 -21.40 16.77 -5.97
C SER A 71 -19.91 16.96 -5.64
N THR A 72 -19.10 15.90 -5.74
CA THR A 72 -17.68 15.87 -5.34
C THR A 72 -17.46 16.39 -3.90
N PRO A 73 -18.16 15.84 -2.89
CA PRO A 73 -18.19 16.41 -1.54
C PRO A 73 -16.84 16.37 -0.81
N HIS A 74 -15.90 15.57 -1.30
CA HIS A 74 -14.52 15.46 -0.81
C HIS A 74 -13.64 16.63 -1.24
N HIS A 75 -14.05 17.45 -2.22
CA HIS A 75 -13.28 18.63 -2.63
C HIS A 75 -13.53 19.81 -1.70
N VAL A 76 -12.46 20.36 -1.14
CA VAL A 76 -12.50 21.67 -0.48
C VAL A 76 -12.08 22.72 -1.50
N LYS A 77 -13.07 23.41 -2.06
CA LYS A 77 -12.86 24.44 -3.07
C LYS A 77 -12.51 25.78 -2.43
N ASP A 78 -11.86 26.63 -3.22
CA ASP A 78 -11.59 28.02 -2.87
C ASP A 78 -12.88 28.85 -2.76
N LYS A 79 -12.77 30.13 -2.39
CA LYS A 79 -13.94 31.02 -2.22
C LYS A 79 -14.74 31.19 -3.51
N THR A 80 -14.10 31.04 -4.67
CA THR A 80 -14.78 31.15 -5.98
C THR A 80 -15.47 29.86 -6.39
N GLY A 81 -15.18 28.74 -5.72
CA GLY A 81 -15.70 27.42 -6.06
C GLY A 81 -15.08 26.80 -7.32
N THR A 82 -13.96 27.35 -7.81
CA THR A 82 -13.34 26.93 -9.08
C THR A 82 -12.14 26.02 -8.86
N GLN A 83 -11.32 26.29 -7.85
CA GLN A 83 -10.08 25.56 -7.61
C GLN A 83 -10.20 24.67 -6.37
N THR A 84 -9.79 23.41 -6.49
CA THR A 84 -9.62 22.53 -5.33
C THR A 84 -8.34 22.91 -4.59
N LEU A 85 -8.46 23.24 -3.31
CA LEU A 85 -7.33 23.62 -2.45
C LEU A 85 -6.78 22.41 -1.68
N ARG A 86 -7.68 21.53 -1.25
CA ARG A 86 -7.40 20.29 -0.51
C ARG A 86 -8.59 19.35 -0.57
N PHE A 87 -8.43 18.16 -0.01
CA PHE A 87 -9.46 17.16 0.10
C PHE A 87 -9.92 16.98 1.55
N LYS A 88 -11.04 16.29 1.75
CA LYS A 88 -11.58 15.92 3.07
C LYS A 88 -12.36 14.62 3.00
N ASN A 89 -12.47 13.94 4.13
CA ASN A 89 -13.47 12.88 4.30
C ASN A 89 -14.88 13.50 4.32
N PRO A 90 -15.81 13.04 3.46
CA PRO A 90 -17.13 13.67 3.36
C PRO A 90 -18.17 13.07 4.33
N HIS A 91 -17.89 11.93 4.96
CA HIS A 91 -18.87 11.18 5.75
C HIS A 91 -18.62 11.30 7.26
N PRO A 92 -19.68 11.27 8.10
CA PRO A 92 -19.55 11.32 9.57
C PRO A 92 -18.73 10.19 10.18
N SER A 93 -18.48 9.11 9.44
CA SER A 93 -17.66 7.97 9.86
C SER A 93 -16.19 8.30 10.09
N SER A 94 -15.65 9.37 9.50
CA SER A 94 -14.32 9.90 9.88
C SER A 94 -14.37 10.74 11.16
N GLY A 95 -15.58 11.01 11.65
CA GLY A 95 -15.94 11.93 12.72
C GLY A 95 -15.54 13.38 12.45
N ASP A 96 -15.99 14.26 13.35
CA ASP A 96 -15.65 15.68 13.28
C ASP A 96 -14.18 15.91 13.66
N PRO A 97 -13.54 16.98 13.14
CA PRO A 97 -12.29 17.50 13.68
C PRO A 97 -12.56 18.07 15.08
N ALA A 98 -12.69 17.16 16.05
CA ALA A 98 -13.12 17.49 17.40
C ALA A 98 -12.00 18.16 18.22
N TRP A 99 -10.74 18.05 17.79
CA TRP A 99 -9.59 18.55 18.55
C TRP A 99 -8.73 19.48 17.72
N THR A 100 -8.39 20.60 18.33
CA THR A 100 -7.30 21.46 17.87
C THR A 100 -5.96 20.70 17.93
N PRO A 101 -4.95 21.10 17.14
CA PRO A 101 -3.61 20.51 17.22
C PRO A 101 -3.02 20.53 18.65
N PHE A 102 -3.33 21.57 19.43
CA PHE A 102 -2.92 21.69 20.82
C PHE A 102 -3.58 20.62 21.72
N GLU A 103 -4.89 20.41 21.58
CA GLU A 103 -5.60 19.38 22.33
C GLU A 103 -5.14 17.97 21.96
N MET A 104 -4.87 17.73 20.67
CA MET A 104 -4.32 16.46 20.20
C MET A 104 -2.94 16.22 20.81
N LEU A 105 -2.05 17.21 20.77
CA LEU A 105 -0.72 17.13 21.39
C LEU A 105 -0.81 16.85 22.90
N ARG A 106 -1.69 17.57 23.62
CA ARG A 106 -1.89 17.38 25.07
C ARG A 106 -2.37 15.96 25.39
N LYS A 107 -3.28 15.40 24.58
CA LYS A 107 -3.81 14.04 24.76
C LYS A 107 -2.76 12.97 24.47
N ILE A 108 -1.99 13.13 23.40
CA ILE A 108 -0.86 12.24 23.07
C ILE A 108 0.18 12.29 24.20
N LEU A 109 0.56 13.48 24.66
CA LEU A 109 1.51 13.65 25.76
C LEU A 109 1.03 12.99 27.04
N TRP A 110 -0.23 13.21 27.44
CA TRP A 110 -0.83 12.58 28.61
C TRP A 110 -0.87 11.05 28.50
N SER A 111 -1.24 10.54 27.33
CA SER A 111 -1.29 9.09 27.08
C SER A 111 0.10 8.46 27.05
N SER A 112 1.13 9.19 26.63
CA SER A 112 2.53 8.75 26.72
C SER A 112 3.03 8.75 28.16
N LEU A 113 2.80 9.83 28.92
CA LEU A 113 3.21 9.93 30.33
C LEU A 113 2.51 8.90 31.24
N SER A 114 1.27 8.53 30.91
CA SER A 114 0.52 7.48 31.61
C SER A 114 0.89 6.05 31.19
N GLY A 115 1.81 5.87 30.23
CA GLY A 115 2.25 4.56 29.76
C GLY A 115 1.30 3.87 28.77
N ASN A 116 0.21 4.53 28.36
CA ASN A 116 -0.83 3.99 27.47
C ASN A 116 -0.50 4.13 25.98
N LEU A 117 0.54 4.89 25.61
CA LEU A 117 1.13 4.94 24.26
C LEU A 117 2.54 4.36 24.30
N LYS A 118 2.64 3.03 24.23
CA LYS A 118 3.92 2.34 24.15
C LYS A 118 4.09 1.77 22.74
N MET A 119 5.04 2.31 21.99
CA MET A 119 5.43 1.72 20.71
C MET A 119 6.11 0.37 20.97
N PRO A 120 5.79 -0.67 20.18
CA PRO A 120 6.52 -1.92 20.23
C PRO A 120 8.00 -1.67 19.93
N ASP A 121 8.89 -2.40 20.60
CA ASP A 121 10.32 -2.35 20.31
C ASP A 121 10.65 -3.43 19.26
N PRO A 122 10.92 -3.05 18.00
CA PRO A 122 11.16 -4.01 16.92
C PRO A 122 12.36 -4.93 17.21
N THR A 123 13.29 -4.50 18.07
CA THR A 123 14.51 -5.24 18.42
C THR A 123 14.33 -6.22 19.57
N LYS A 124 13.23 -6.10 20.32
CA LYS A 124 12.90 -6.96 21.47
C LYS A 124 11.71 -7.88 21.20
N GLN A 125 11.06 -7.72 20.05
CA GLN A 125 10.12 -8.72 19.57
C GLN A 125 10.92 -9.98 19.18
N PRO A 126 10.43 -11.20 19.50
CA PRO A 126 11.11 -12.43 19.13
C PRO A 126 11.39 -12.43 17.62
N ALA A 127 12.54 -12.97 17.23
CA ALA A 127 13.00 -12.99 15.84
C ALA A 127 11.91 -13.53 14.89
N ILE A 128 11.47 -12.68 13.95
CA ILE A 128 10.67 -12.94 12.74
C ILE A 128 9.80 -14.21 12.80
N LYS A 129 8.48 -14.09 13.06
CA LYS A 129 7.52 -15.18 12.77
C LYS A 129 6.77 -15.03 11.45
N ILE A 130 6.91 -13.93 10.73
CA ILE A 130 6.32 -13.80 9.39
C ILE A 130 7.31 -14.41 8.39
N PRO A 131 7.02 -15.55 7.76
CA PRO A 131 7.96 -16.16 6.84
C PRO A 131 8.25 -15.21 5.67
N THR A 132 9.51 -15.14 5.25
CA THR A 132 9.92 -14.48 4.01
C THR A 132 10.25 -15.56 2.99
N LEU A 133 9.46 -15.62 1.92
CA LEU A 133 9.58 -16.56 0.82
C LEU A 133 10.17 -15.84 -0.40
N THR A 134 10.84 -16.60 -1.26
CA THR A 134 11.23 -16.09 -2.57
C THR A 134 9.98 -16.01 -3.47
N PRO A 135 9.69 -14.83 -4.05
CA PRO A 135 8.56 -14.66 -4.97
C PRO A 135 8.60 -15.60 -6.17
N GLN A 136 7.42 -16.06 -6.62
CA GLN A 136 7.28 -16.91 -7.80
C GLN A 136 6.53 -16.18 -8.92
N PHE A 137 7.26 -15.37 -9.68
CA PHE A 137 6.74 -14.62 -10.83
C PHE A 137 6.60 -15.51 -12.06
N LEU A 138 5.66 -15.17 -12.95
CA LEU A 138 5.53 -15.86 -14.22
C LEU A 138 6.70 -15.52 -15.15
N PRO A 139 7.33 -16.52 -15.80
CA PRO A 139 8.45 -16.27 -16.72
C PRO A 139 8.02 -15.51 -17.98
N THR A 140 6.75 -15.67 -18.40
CA THR A 140 6.17 -14.95 -19.55
C THR A 140 4.73 -14.53 -19.28
N ARG A 141 4.24 -13.48 -19.94
CA ARG A 141 2.85 -12.99 -19.81
C ARG A 141 1.79 -14.05 -20.17
N SER A 142 2.12 -14.94 -21.11
CA SER A 142 1.21 -15.98 -21.61
C SER A 142 1.21 -17.26 -20.75
N SER A 143 2.08 -17.37 -19.76
CA SER A 143 2.22 -18.59 -18.94
C SER A 143 1.18 -18.76 -17.82
N SER A 144 0.21 -17.84 -17.70
CA SER A 144 -0.86 -17.92 -16.71
C SER A 144 -1.96 -18.93 -17.09
N SER A 145 -2.26 -19.84 -16.16
CA SER A 145 -3.27 -20.93 -16.18
C SER A 145 -4.74 -20.48 -16.09
N GLN A 146 -5.09 -19.28 -16.57
CA GLN A 146 -6.39 -18.60 -16.39
C GLN A 146 -6.66 -18.02 -14.98
N SER A 147 -5.78 -18.20 -14.00
CA SER A 147 -5.94 -17.68 -12.63
C SER A 147 -5.31 -16.30 -12.44
N LEU A 148 -5.90 -15.49 -11.55
CA LEU A 148 -5.26 -14.26 -11.06
C LEU A 148 -4.17 -14.65 -10.06
N ARG A 149 -2.93 -14.17 -10.23
CA ARG A 149 -1.86 -14.40 -9.24
C ARG A 149 -1.60 -13.13 -8.46
N ALA A 150 -1.45 -13.25 -7.14
CA ALA A 150 -1.11 -12.15 -6.26
C ALA A 150 0.13 -12.50 -5.45
N THR A 151 1.14 -11.63 -5.48
CA THR A 151 2.37 -11.77 -4.70
C THR A 151 2.49 -10.63 -3.71
N TRP A 152 2.56 -10.94 -2.42
CA TRP A 152 2.75 -9.91 -1.39
C TRP A 152 4.22 -9.50 -1.30
N LEU A 153 4.55 -8.24 -1.56
CA LEU A 153 5.92 -7.73 -1.50
C LEU A 153 6.21 -6.98 -0.18
N GLY A 154 5.26 -7.04 0.77
CA GLY A 154 5.33 -6.40 2.06
C GLY A 154 4.48 -5.12 2.12
N HIS A 155 3.96 -4.83 3.31
CA HIS A 155 3.12 -3.67 3.61
C HIS A 155 1.88 -3.62 2.70
N ALA A 156 1.64 -2.50 2.02
CA ALA A 156 0.60 -2.36 0.99
C ALA A 156 1.05 -2.79 -0.42
N CYS A 157 2.31 -3.23 -0.59
CA CYS A 157 2.84 -3.56 -1.90
C CYS A 157 2.43 -4.97 -2.34
N TYR A 158 1.68 -5.04 -3.44
CA TYR A 158 1.28 -6.27 -4.10
C TYR A 158 1.58 -6.20 -5.59
N LEU A 159 2.14 -7.27 -6.13
CA LEU A 159 2.19 -7.51 -7.58
C LEU A 159 1.04 -8.44 -7.96
N LEU A 160 0.20 -8.00 -8.89
CA LEU A 160 -0.85 -8.81 -9.48
C LEU A 160 -0.51 -9.16 -10.93
N GLU A 161 -0.61 -10.45 -11.27
CA GLU A 161 -0.47 -10.96 -12.62
C GLU A 161 -1.84 -11.48 -13.08
N PHE A 162 -2.50 -10.72 -13.96
CA PHE A 162 -3.84 -11.04 -14.44
C PHE A 162 -3.79 -12.10 -15.55
N PRO A 163 -4.87 -12.89 -15.73
CA PRO A 163 -4.98 -13.85 -16.82
C PRO A 163 -4.92 -13.25 -18.23
N SER A 164 -5.08 -11.94 -18.37
CA SER A 164 -4.88 -11.22 -19.64
C SER A 164 -3.40 -11.03 -20.01
N GLY A 165 -2.47 -11.27 -19.07
CA GLY A 165 -1.05 -10.96 -19.21
C GLY A 165 -0.65 -9.59 -18.66
N LEU A 166 -1.60 -8.81 -18.13
CA LEU A 166 -1.37 -7.54 -17.44
C LEU A 166 -0.67 -7.78 -16.09
N LYS A 167 0.37 -6.98 -15.79
CA LYS A 167 1.03 -6.94 -14.48
C LYS A 167 0.87 -5.57 -13.83
N VAL A 168 0.24 -5.54 -12.66
CA VAL A 168 -0.06 -4.31 -11.91
C VAL A 168 0.63 -4.35 -10.55
N LEU A 169 1.35 -3.28 -10.21
CA LEU A 169 2.05 -3.12 -8.95
C LEU A 169 1.38 -2.02 -8.12
N PHE A 170 0.96 -2.35 -6.90
CA PHE A 170 0.33 -1.41 -5.98
C PHE A 170 1.34 -0.90 -4.95
N ASP A 171 1.27 0.40 -4.63
CA ASP A 171 2.02 1.08 -3.56
C ASP A 171 3.46 0.57 -3.33
N PRO A 172 4.32 0.60 -4.37
CA PRO A 172 5.65 0.02 -4.28
C PRO A 172 6.59 0.87 -3.43
N VAL A 173 7.03 0.29 -2.32
CA VAL A 173 8.10 0.82 -1.47
C VAL A 173 9.05 -0.34 -1.21
N PHE A 174 10.34 -0.15 -1.49
CA PHE A 174 11.40 -1.17 -1.31
C PHE A 174 12.48 -0.72 -0.32
N GLU A 175 12.42 0.52 0.15
CA GLU A 175 13.41 1.12 1.03
C GLU A 175 13.34 0.57 2.44
N SER A 176 14.47 0.61 3.14
CA SER A 176 14.55 0.19 4.55
C SER A 176 13.72 1.06 5.49
N ARG A 177 13.48 2.33 5.13
CA ARG A 177 12.69 3.27 5.93
C ARG A 177 11.63 3.98 5.09
N CYS A 178 10.41 4.06 5.63
CA CYS A 178 9.31 4.82 5.06
C CYS A 178 9.30 6.25 5.63
N ALA A 179 10.27 7.05 5.20
CA ALA A 179 10.49 8.42 5.70
C ALA A 179 11.11 9.31 4.62
N PRO A 180 11.07 10.65 4.76
CA PRO A 180 11.74 11.56 3.83
C PRO A 180 13.25 11.33 3.72
N VAL A 181 13.86 10.70 4.72
CA VAL A 181 15.29 10.40 4.78
C VAL A 181 15.52 8.97 5.24
N GLN A 182 16.59 8.33 4.78
CA GLN A 182 16.89 6.92 5.10
C GLN A 182 17.65 6.72 6.43
N PHE A 183 18.12 7.79 7.07
CA PHE A 183 18.83 7.72 8.37
C PHE A 183 17.90 7.89 9.59
N ALA A 184 16.65 8.28 9.40
CA ALA A 184 15.67 8.52 10.47
C ALA A 184 14.26 8.07 10.04
N GLY A 185 13.34 7.90 11.00
CA GLY A 185 11.98 7.41 10.75
C GLY A 185 11.83 5.89 10.85
N PRO A 186 10.63 5.33 10.60
CA PRO A 186 10.35 3.92 10.86
C PRO A 186 11.23 3.01 9.98
N LYS A 187 11.91 2.04 10.60
CA LYS A 187 12.68 1.02 9.88
C LYS A 187 11.82 -0.21 9.67
N ARG A 188 11.99 -0.88 8.53
CA ARG A 188 11.37 -2.18 8.28
C ARG A 188 11.68 -3.14 9.42
N TYR A 189 10.62 -3.78 9.90
CA TYR A 189 10.65 -4.98 10.73
C TYR A 189 10.99 -6.20 9.87
N SER A 190 10.31 -6.37 8.73
CA SER A 190 10.56 -7.45 7.79
C SER A 190 11.27 -6.95 6.52
N PRO A 191 12.32 -7.65 6.04
CA PRO A 191 13.00 -7.26 4.81
C PRO A 191 12.08 -7.42 3.58
N PRO A 192 12.33 -6.68 2.48
CA PRO A 192 11.67 -6.97 1.21
C PRO A 192 12.04 -8.40 0.74
N PRO A 193 11.11 -9.14 0.10
CA PRO A 193 11.36 -10.53 -0.30
C PRO A 193 12.27 -10.67 -1.54
N CYS A 194 12.46 -9.59 -2.28
CA CYS A 194 13.33 -9.53 -3.46
C CYS A 194 13.84 -8.09 -3.67
N ASN A 195 14.78 -7.90 -4.59
CA ASN A 195 15.16 -6.57 -5.04
C ASN A 195 14.14 -6.05 -6.06
N LEU A 196 14.13 -4.73 -6.27
CA LEU A 196 13.29 -4.11 -7.29
C LEU A 196 13.64 -4.57 -8.70
N SER A 197 14.92 -4.89 -8.95
CA SER A 197 15.42 -5.43 -10.22
C SER A 197 14.95 -6.85 -10.52
N ASP A 198 14.46 -7.58 -9.51
CA ASP A 198 14.04 -8.96 -9.65
C ASP A 198 12.55 -9.05 -10.08
N LEU A 199 11.85 -7.91 -10.09
CA LEU A 199 10.46 -7.85 -10.54
C LEU A 199 10.37 -8.12 -12.05
N PRO A 200 9.32 -8.81 -12.52
CA PRO A 200 9.04 -8.91 -13.95
C PRO A 200 8.69 -7.52 -14.52
N PRO A 201 8.65 -7.38 -15.86
CA PRO A 201 8.18 -6.14 -16.49
C PRO A 201 6.80 -5.73 -15.98
N ILE A 202 6.68 -4.48 -15.54
CA ILE A 202 5.47 -3.90 -14.95
C ILE A 202 4.76 -3.01 -15.97
N ASP A 203 3.44 -3.13 -16.09
CA ASP A 203 2.65 -2.35 -17.05
C ASP A 203 1.95 -1.15 -16.40
N ALA A 204 1.52 -1.34 -15.15
CA ALA A 204 0.80 -0.33 -14.41
C ALA A 204 1.32 -0.27 -12.98
N VAL A 205 1.52 0.95 -12.48
CA VAL A 205 1.80 1.22 -11.08
C VAL A 205 0.67 2.05 -10.53
N ILE A 206 0.05 1.59 -9.43
CA ILE A 206 -1.10 2.26 -8.82
C ILE A 206 -0.70 2.75 -7.44
N ILE A 207 -0.96 4.03 -7.18
CA ILE A 207 -0.65 4.69 -5.91
C ILE A 207 -1.95 5.10 -5.22
N SER A 208 -2.19 4.58 -4.01
CA SER A 208 -3.36 4.95 -3.21
C SER A 208 -3.29 6.39 -2.73
N HIS A 209 -2.16 6.82 -2.16
CA HIS A 209 -1.97 8.15 -1.59
C HIS A 209 -0.48 8.48 -1.39
N SER A 210 -0.18 9.68 -0.87
CA SER A 210 1.17 10.23 -0.90
C SER A 210 2.05 9.93 0.31
N HIS A 211 1.61 9.19 1.32
CA HIS A 211 2.45 8.88 2.49
C HIS A 211 3.70 8.07 2.10
N TYR A 212 4.77 8.17 2.90
CA TYR A 212 6.09 7.62 2.57
C TYR A 212 6.16 6.10 2.53
N ASP A 213 5.23 5.41 3.18
CA ASP A 213 5.08 3.95 3.19
C ASP A 213 4.24 3.42 2.02
N HIS A 214 3.65 4.31 1.21
CA HIS A 214 2.88 3.97 -0.01
C HIS A 214 3.48 4.55 -1.29
N LEU A 215 4.13 5.72 -1.18
CA LEU A 215 4.77 6.42 -2.29
C LEU A 215 6.23 6.72 -1.98
N SER A 216 7.10 5.89 -2.53
CA SER A 216 8.54 6.07 -2.45
C SER A 216 9.13 6.66 -3.73
N HIS A 217 9.82 7.81 -3.58
CA HIS A 217 10.46 8.51 -4.70
C HIS A 217 11.52 7.66 -5.41
N SER A 218 12.44 7.03 -4.66
CA SER A 218 13.50 6.21 -5.26
C SER A 218 12.96 4.95 -5.93
N THR A 219 11.90 4.35 -5.37
CA THR A 219 11.27 3.17 -5.98
C THR A 219 10.56 3.54 -7.29
N VAL A 220 9.71 4.59 -7.31
CA VAL A 220 8.98 4.95 -8.53
C VAL A 220 9.91 5.45 -9.65
N GLN A 221 11.00 6.15 -9.31
CA GLN A 221 12.01 6.56 -10.30
C GLN A 221 12.71 5.36 -10.96
N GLN A 222 13.10 4.36 -10.16
CA GLN A 222 13.73 3.15 -10.69
C GLN A 222 12.74 2.35 -11.54
N LEU A 223 11.48 2.20 -11.10
CA LEU A 223 10.43 1.54 -11.86
C LEU A 223 10.18 2.21 -13.21
N ALA A 224 10.06 3.53 -13.25
CA ALA A 224 9.86 4.27 -14.49
C ALA A 224 11.07 4.14 -15.44
N LYS A 225 12.29 4.06 -14.89
CA LYS A 225 13.51 3.84 -15.68
C LYS A 225 13.58 2.43 -16.27
N SER A 226 13.23 1.40 -15.50
CA SER A 226 13.29 0.00 -15.96
C SER A 226 12.07 -0.40 -16.79
N ASN A 227 10.94 0.31 -16.65
CA ASN A 227 9.69 0.05 -17.35
C ASN A 227 9.18 1.37 -18.00
N PRO A 228 9.81 1.84 -19.08
CA PRO A 228 9.48 3.14 -19.69
C PRO A 228 8.04 3.22 -20.23
N GLU A 229 7.44 2.06 -20.51
CA GLU A 229 6.06 1.96 -20.98
C GLU A 229 5.04 1.79 -19.85
N ALA A 230 5.47 1.67 -18.59
CA ALA A 230 4.55 1.55 -17.46
C ALA A 230 3.73 2.84 -17.28
N GLN A 231 2.43 2.68 -17.06
CA GLN A 231 1.52 3.78 -16.74
C GLN A 231 1.34 3.89 -15.22
N PHE A 232 1.52 5.10 -14.68
CA PHE A 232 1.26 5.37 -13.26
C PHE A 232 -0.16 5.93 -13.09
N PHE A 233 -0.96 5.34 -12.21
CA PHE A 233 -2.30 5.83 -11.86
C PHE A 233 -2.27 6.38 -10.42
N VAL A 234 -2.73 7.62 -10.26
CA VAL A 234 -2.61 8.37 -9.00
C VAL A 234 -3.86 9.21 -8.74
N GLY A 235 -4.12 9.53 -7.48
CA GLY A 235 -5.18 10.47 -7.09
C GLY A 235 -4.85 11.93 -7.47
N LEU A 236 -5.88 12.76 -7.59
CA LEU A 236 -5.78 14.21 -7.85
C LEU A 236 -4.69 14.92 -7.01
N GLY A 237 -3.95 15.84 -7.63
CA GLY A 237 -2.84 16.61 -7.06
C GLY A 237 -1.45 15.96 -7.17
N LEU A 238 -1.34 14.65 -7.46
CA LEU A 238 -0.05 13.95 -7.54
C LEU A 238 0.65 14.06 -8.89
N GLU A 239 -0.06 14.37 -9.98
CA GLU A 239 0.52 14.40 -11.34
C GLU A 239 1.74 15.31 -11.40
N LYS A 240 1.63 16.50 -10.79
CA LYS A 240 2.70 17.49 -10.74
C LYS A 240 3.96 16.93 -10.06
N TRP A 241 3.79 16.19 -8.96
CA TRP A 241 4.90 15.60 -8.23
C TRP A 241 5.60 14.51 -9.07
N PHE A 242 4.83 13.67 -9.76
CA PHE A 242 5.35 12.63 -10.67
C PHE A 242 6.12 13.24 -11.84
N LYS A 243 5.53 14.23 -12.51
CA LYS A 243 6.19 14.96 -13.61
C LYS A 243 7.48 15.64 -13.16
N SER A 244 7.49 16.29 -11.98
CA SER A 244 8.70 16.88 -11.41
C SER A 244 9.77 15.86 -11.02
N SER A 245 9.36 14.61 -10.76
CA SER A 245 10.27 13.50 -10.45
C SER A 245 10.80 12.80 -11.71
N GLY A 246 10.46 13.30 -12.91
CA GLY A 246 10.90 12.76 -14.20
C GLY A 246 9.96 11.71 -14.81
N ILE A 247 8.79 11.45 -14.21
CA ILE A 247 7.86 10.40 -14.64
C ILE A 247 6.72 11.05 -15.43
N GLN A 248 6.69 10.81 -16.74
CA GLN A 248 5.75 11.48 -17.65
C GLN A 248 4.46 10.67 -17.90
N LYS A 249 4.55 9.33 -17.87
CA LYS A 249 3.39 8.44 -18.04
C LYS A 249 2.59 8.32 -16.75
N VAL A 250 1.84 9.38 -16.45
CA VAL A 250 0.98 9.46 -15.27
C VAL A 250 -0.45 9.83 -15.68
N THR A 251 -1.42 9.16 -15.06
CA THR A 251 -2.85 9.46 -15.19
C THR A 251 -3.37 9.80 -13.80
N GLU A 252 -3.80 11.04 -13.65
CA GLU A 252 -4.40 11.54 -12.43
C GLU A 252 -5.91 11.37 -12.48
N MET A 253 -6.49 10.85 -11.40
CA MET A 253 -7.91 10.47 -11.36
C MET A 253 -8.59 10.92 -10.09
N ASP A 254 -9.84 11.30 -10.23
CA ASP A 254 -10.76 11.57 -9.12
C ASP A 254 -11.57 10.30 -8.76
N TRP A 255 -12.18 10.29 -7.57
CA TRP A 255 -13.07 9.21 -7.16
C TRP A 255 -14.19 8.98 -8.17
N TRP A 256 -14.51 7.71 -8.39
CA TRP A 256 -15.48 7.19 -9.35
C TRP A 256 -15.14 7.45 -10.83
N GLN A 257 -13.93 7.95 -11.13
CA GLN A 257 -13.46 8.00 -12.51
C GLN A 257 -12.95 6.64 -12.94
N ASP A 258 -13.30 6.29 -14.17
CA ASP A 258 -12.90 5.09 -14.87
C ASP A 258 -12.00 5.49 -16.05
N VAL A 259 -10.97 4.70 -16.33
CA VAL A 259 -10.14 4.79 -17.55
C VAL A 259 -9.88 3.39 -18.11
N THR A 260 -9.62 3.30 -19.41
CA THR A 260 -9.18 2.06 -20.06
C THR A 260 -7.70 2.16 -20.38
N LEU A 261 -6.90 1.23 -19.84
CA LEU A 261 -5.52 0.98 -20.22
C LEU A 261 -5.50 -0.07 -21.33
N THR A 262 -4.88 0.26 -22.46
CA THR A 262 -4.64 -0.66 -23.57
C THR A 262 -3.14 -0.81 -23.79
N LEU A 263 -2.64 -2.04 -23.71
CA LEU A 263 -1.28 -2.40 -24.08
C LEU A 263 -1.31 -3.07 -25.46
N THR A 264 -0.60 -2.50 -26.42
CA THR A 264 -0.51 -3.04 -27.79
C THR A 264 0.88 -3.61 -28.01
N LYS A 265 0.95 -4.89 -28.38
CA LYS A 265 2.20 -5.55 -28.74
C LYS A 265 2.77 -4.96 -30.02
N GLN A 266 4.04 -4.58 -30.00
CA GLN A 266 4.75 -4.15 -31.21
C GLN A 266 5.36 -5.40 -31.88
N SER A 267 4.80 -5.82 -33.00
CA SER A 267 5.32 -6.91 -33.84
C SER A 267 5.12 -6.59 -35.32
N GLU A 268 6.13 -6.84 -36.15
CA GLU A 268 6.09 -6.60 -37.59
C GLU A 268 5.36 -7.72 -38.37
N GLU A 269 5.20 -8.92 -37.80
CA GLU A 269 4.82 -10.12 -38.57
C GLU A 269 3.62 -10.93 -38.04
N SER A 270 2.89 -10.47 -37.02
CA SER A 270 1.61 -11.10 -36.66
C SER A 270 0.67 -10.13 -35.95
N GLY A 271 -0.64 -10.39 -36.05
CA GLY A 271 -1.73 -9.48 -35.72
C GLY A 271 -1.63 -8.74 -34.38
N LYS A 272 -2.34 -7.61 -34.29
CA LYS A 272 -2.39 -6.77 -33.08
C LYS A 272 -2.90 -7.58 -31.89
N GLU A 273 -1.99 -7.95 -31.00
CA GLU A 273 -2.31 -8.51 -29.69
C GLU A 273 -2.48 -7.34 -28.72
N GLU A 274 -3.68 -7.22 -28.13
CA GLU A 274 -4.03 -6.15 -27.20
C GLU A 274 -4.44 -6.72 -25.85
N ILE A 275 -3.91 -6.11 -24.79
CA ILE A 275 -4.31 -6.35 -23.41
C ILE A 275 -5.06 -5.12 -22.95
N THR A 276 -6.31 -5.29 -22.51
CA THR A 276 -7.13 -4.19 -22.00
C THR A 276 -7.43 -4.36 -20.51
N ALA A 277 -7.49 -3.23 -19.81
CA ALA A 277 -7.86 -3.18 -18.41
C ALA A 277 -8.67 -1.93 -18.11
N GLN A 278 -9.74 -2.06 -17.33
CA GLN A 278 -10.41 -0.93 -16.72
C GLN A 278 -9.76 -0.64 -15.37
N ILE A 279 -9.32 0.61 -15.20
CA ILE A 279 -8.78 1.14 -13.95
C ILE A 279 -9.79 2.13 -13.40
N THR A 280 -10.21 1.96 -12.15
CA THR A 280 -11.17 2.84 -11.48
C THR A 280 -10.55 3.40 -10.22
N CYS A 281 -10.53 4.73 -10.10
CA CYS A 281 -10.19 5.41 -8.85
C CYS A 281 -11.44 5.42 -7.96
N LEU A 282 -11.34 4.91 -6.74
CA LEU A 282 -12.48 4.72 -5.85
C LEU A 282 -12.23 5.40 -4.50
N PRO A 283 -13.30 5.75 -3.76
CA PRO A 283 -13.12 6.39 -2.46
C PRO A 283 -12.40 5.55 -1.42
N SER A 284 -11.78 6.23 -0.46
CA SER A 284 -11.25 5.68 0.79
C SER A 284 -11.47 6.71 1.91
N GLN A 285 -11.60 6.26 3.16
CA GLN A 285 -11.61 7.13 4.33
C GLN A 285 -10.19 7.27 4.92
N HIS A 286 -9.41 8.26 4.47
CA HIS A 286 -8.02 8.44 4.89
C HIS A 286 -7.59 9.92 4.83
N SER A 287 -6.29 10.19 4.78
CA SER A 287 -5.67 11.50 4.56
C SER A 287 -4.46 11.37 3.62
N SER A 288 -3.84 12.48 3.22
CA SER A 288 -2.62 12.43 2.42
C SER A 288 -1.69 13.59 2.73
N GLY A 289 -0.37 13.40 2.57
CA GLY A 289 0.61 14.47 2.66
C GLY A 289 2.03 13.96 2.82
N ARG A 290 3.03 14.79 2.50
CA ARG A 290 4.46 14.41 2.61
C ARG A 290 5.25 15.30 3.55
N THR A 291 4.70 16.44 3.92
CA THR A 291 5.33 17.46 4.75
C THR A 291 4.32 18.05 5.72
N GLY A 292 4.77 18.94 6.62
CA GLY A 292 3.86 19.69 7.48
C GLY A 292 3.03 20.77 6.77
N PHE A 293 3.25 20.99 5.46
CA PHE A 293 2.69 22.12 4.71
C PHE A 293 1.74 21.71 3.57
N ASP A 294 1.61 20.42 3.30
CA ASP A 294 0.74 19.86 2.26
C ASP A 294 -0.34 18.88 2.78
N PRO A 295 -0.88 19.04 4.00
CA PRO A 295 -1.92 18.13 4.47
C PRO A 295 -3.14 18.19 3.55
N ASP A 296 -3.53 17.03 3.06
CA ASP A 296 -4.68 16.77 2.19
C ASP A 296 -4.66 17.56 0.88
N GLN A 297 -3.50 18.05 0.42
CA GLN A 297 -3.39 18.73 -0.89
C GLN A 297 -3.43 17.75 -2.07
N THR A 298 -3.27 16.45 -1.80
CA THR A 298 -3.42 15.37 -2.79
C THR A 298 -4.49 14.39 -2.32
N LEU A 299 -5.19 13.78 -3.27
CA LEU A 299 -6.27 12.84 -3.01
C LEU A 299 -5.70 11.48 -2.60
N TRP A 300 -6.34 10.85 -1.62
CA TRP A 300 -6.18 9.43 -1.29
C TRP A 300 -7.31 8.62 -1.94
N ALA A 301 -7.03 7.39 -2.34
CA ALA A 301 -7.98 6.55 -3.05
C ALA A 301 -7.78 5.06 -2.76
N SER A 302 -8.88 4.31 -2.85
CA SER A 302 -8.86 2.89 -3.17
C SER A 302 -8.94 2.73 -4.70
N TRP A 303 -8.68 1.53 -5.21
CA TRP A 303 -8.61 1.30 -6.65
C TRP A 303 -9.28 -0.01 -7.04
N ALA A 304 -9.94 -0.04 -8.19
CA ALA A 304 -10.35 -1.28 -8.84
C ALA A 304 -9.61 -1.48 -10.15
N VAL A 305 -9.24 -2.73 -10.42
CA VAL A 305 -8.64 -3.16 -11.68
C VAL A 305 -9.40 -4.36 -12.21
N SER A 306 -10.01 -4.19 -13.37
CA SER A 306 -10.66 -5.27 -14.11
C SER A 306 -9.88 -5.55 -15.39
N SER A 307 -9.37 -6.76 -15.56
CA SER A 307 -8.70 -7.19 -16.79
C SER A 307 -8.93 -8.66 -17.04
N ARG A 308 -9.38 -8.99 -18.26
CA ARG A 308 -10.12 -10.23 -18.50
C ARG A 308 -11.28 -10.36 -17.48
N ASN A 309 -11.83 -11.54 -17.34
CA ASN A 309 -12.86 -11.91 -16.38
C ASN A 309 -12.42 -11.88 -14.89
N LYS A 310 -11.41 -11.08 -14.52
CA LYS A 310 -10.94 -10.93 -13.14
C LYS A 310 -11.03 -9.47 -12.71
N ASN A 311 -11.59 -9.25 -11.53
CA ASN A 311 -11.77 -7.92 -10.95
C ASN A 311 -11.18 -7.88 -9.54
N VAL A 312 -10.33 -6.91 -9.26
CA VAL A 312 -9.61 -6.76 -7.99
C VAL A 312 -9.87 -5.39 -7.40
N TRP A 313 -10.09 -5.35 -6.09
CA TRP A 313 -10.17 -4.11 -5.32
C TRP A 313 -8.95 -3.98 -4.39
N PHE A 314 -8.29 -2.83 -4.45
CA PHE A 314 -7.17 -2.45 -3.58
C PHE A 314 -7.61 -1.32 -2.66
N GLY A 315 -7.67 -1.57 -1.36
CA GLY A 315 -8.20 -0.62 -0.39
C GLY A 315 -7.30 0.59 -0.12
N GLY A 316 -6.00 0.49 -0.40
CA GLY A 316 -5.02 1.43 0.12
C GLY A 316 -5.06 1.47 1.65
N ASP A 317 -4.72 2.62 2.22
CA ASP A 317 -5.04 2.90 3.63
C ASP A 317 -6.43 3.45 3.75
N THR A 318 -7.17 2.94 4.73
CA THR A 318 -8.56 3.35 4.93
C THR A 318 -9.05 3.03 6.32
N GLY A 319 -9.87 3.92 6.89
CA GLY A 319 -10.70 3.68 8.06
C GLY A 319 -12.09 3.20 7.66
N TYR A 320 -12.87 2.76 8.65
CA TYR A 320 -14.27 2.37 8.44
C TYR A 320 -15.23 3.20 9.29
N ARG A 321 -14.83 3.48 10.53
CA ARG A 321 -15.59 4.25 11.52
C ARG A 321 -14.64 4.84 12.55
N LYS A 322 -14.95 6.03 13.06
CA LYS A 322 -14.25 6.64 14.18
C LYS A 322 -14.83 6.16 15.49
N VAL A 323 -13.97 5.75 16.41
CA VAL A 323 -14.35 5.34 17.77
C VAL A 323 -14.02 6.43 18.80
N PRO A 324 -14.78 6.54 19.91
CA PRO A 324 -14.54 7.55 20.93
C PRO A 324 -13.29 7.27 21.76
N LEU A 325 -12.81 8.29 22.48
CA LEU A 325 -11.76 8.14 23.49
C LEU A 325 -12.18 7.17 24.60
N PRO A 326 -11.25 6.33 25.12
CA PRO A 326 -11.46 5.62 26.37
C PRO A 326 -11.77 6.58 27.52
N THR A 327 -12.56 6.11 28.48
CA THR A 327 -12.95 6.89 29.67
C THR A 327 -12.31 6.30 30.94
N PRO A 328 -12.19 7.05 32.05
CA PRO A 328 -11.68 6.47 33.29
C PRO A 328 -12.47 5.25 33.78
N SER A 329 -13.77 5.19 33.51
CA SER A 329 -14.65 4.06 33.82
C SER A 329 -14.55 2.91 32.83
N ASN A 330 -14.04 3.15 31.62
CA ASN A 330 -13.80 2.13 30.59
C ASN A 330 -12.48 2.43 29.85
N PRO A 331 -11.32 2.11 30.46
CA PRO A 331 -10.01 2.46 29.92
C PRO A 331 -9.58 1.57 28.74
N GLN A 332 -10.22 0.41 28.55
CA GLN A 332 -9.97 -0.52 27.44
C GLN A 332 -11.31 -0.96 26.82
N PRO A 333 -12.00 -0.04 26.11
CA PRO A 333 -13.31 -0.33 25.54
C PRO A 333 -13.23 -1.42 24.46
N ASP A 334 -14.18 -2.36 24.51
CA ASP A 334 -14.48 -3.26 23.40
C ASP A 334 -15.33 -2.52 22.37
N TYR A 335 -14.66 -1.87 21.41
CA TYR A 335 -15.30 -1.10 20.32
C TYR A 335 -16.13 -1.94 19.34
N TYR A 336 -16.22 -3.26 19.54
CA TYR A 336 -17.05 -4.17 18.74
C TYR A 336 -18.25 -4.70 19.52
N SER A 337 -18.41 -4.30 20.77
CA SER A 337 -19.62 -4.58 21.54
C SER A 337 -20.83 -3.84 20.96
N LYS A 338 -22.04 -4.29 21.34
CA LYS A 338 -23.31 -3.67 20.93
C LYS A 338 -23.41 -2.18 21.24
N GLU A 339 -22.66 -1.70 22.24
CA GLU A 339 -22.59 -0.28 22.61
C GLU A 339 -22.13 0.61 21.44
N TYR A 340 -21.24 0.10 20.60
CA TYR A 340 -20.62 0.85 19.50
C TYR A 340 -21.15 0.46 18.11
N GLU A 341 -22.19 -0.38 18.04
CA GLU A 341 -22.76 -0.86 16.79
C GLU A 341 -23.41 0.28 15.98
N SER A 342 -23.96 1.28 16.67
CA SER A 342 -24.62 2.45 16.06
C SER A 342 -23.65 3.55 15.60
N LEU A 343 -22.34 3.37 15.75
CA LEU A 343 -21.37 4.35 15.24
C LEU A 343 -21.51 4.50 13.72
N PRO A 344 -21.41 5.73 13.18
CA PRO A 344 -21.45 5.93 11.73
C PRO A 344 -20.34 5.14 11.03
N LYS A 345 -20.74 4.35 10.02
CA LYS A 345 -19.86 3.57 9.17
C LYS A 345 -19.72 4.26 7.81
N CYS A 346 -18.56 4.14 7.18
CA CYS A 346 -18.32 4.74 5.87
C CYS A 346 -19.23 4.08 4.82
N PRO A 347 -20.18 4.80 4.22
CA PRO A 347 -21.13 4.21 3.28
C PRO A 347 -20.47 3.83 1.93
N GLN A 348 -19.29 4.38 1.64
CA GLN A 348 -18.63 4.26 0.34
C GLN A 348 -18.25 2.83 0.01
N PHE A 349 -17.85 2.01 0.98
CA PHE A 349 -17.50 0.61 0.72
C PHE A 349 -18.69 -0.20 0.22
N LYS A 350 -19.88 0.03 0.79
CA LYS A 350 -21.11 -0.60 0.33
C LYS A 350 -21.48 -0.13 -1.07
N GLN A 351 -21.36 1.18 -1.34
CA GLN A 351 -21.57 1.74 -2.67
C GLN A 351 -20.59 1.12 -3.70
N ILE A 352 -19.32 0.92 -3.33
CA ILE A 352 -18.31 0.26 -4.15
C ILE A 352 -18.73 -1.17 -4.47
N GLY A 353 -19.12 -1.97 -3.47
CA GLY A 353 -19.56 -3.34 -3.69
C GLY A 353 -20.87 -3.45 -4.48
N GLU A 354 -21.77 -2.48 -4.39
CA GLU A 354 -23.00 -2.41 -5.17
C GLU A 354 -22.78 -2.05 -6.64
N ARG A 355 -21.79 -1.20 -6.95
CA ARG A 355 -21.59 -0.62 -8.30
C ARG A 355 -20.40 -1.16 -9.07
N ARG A 356 -19.41 -1.73 -8.38
CA ARG A 356 -18.18 -2.26 -8.98
C ARG A 356 -17.90 -3.71 -8.59
N GLY A 357 -18.47 -4.15 -7.47
CA GLY A 357 -18.42 -5.54 -7.04
C GLY A 357 -19.40 -6.45 -7.82
N PRO A 358 -19.33 -7.77 -7.60
CA PRO A 358 -18.39 -8.45 -6.72
C PRO A 358 -16.96 -8.47 -7.29
N PHE A 359 -15.97 -8.40 -6.40
CA PHE A 359 -14.55 -8.53 -6.75
C PHE A 359 -14.08 -9.96 -6.49
N ASP A 360 -13.20 -10.49 -7.33
CA ASP A 360 -12.58 -11.79 -7.11
C ASP A 360 -11.59 -11.76 -5.94
N LEU A 361 -10.85 -10.66 -5.81
CA LEU A 361 -9.87 -10.44 -4.73
C LEU A 361 -9.99 -9.03 -4.16
N GLY A 362 -9.97 -8.91 -2.83
CA GLY A 362 -9.74 -7.67 -2.10
C GLY A 362 -8.37 -7.64 -1.44
N LEU A 363 -7.64 -6.54 -1.58
CA LEU A 363 -6.40 -6.26 -0.85
C LEU A 363 -6.74 -5.22 0.22
N ILE A 364 -6.89 -5.65 1.48
CA ILE A 364 -7.57 -4.86 2.53
C ILE A 364 -6.62 -4.62 3.71
N PRO A 365 -6.41 -3.37 4.16
CA PRO A 365 -5.50 -3.08 5.26
C PRO A 365 -6.03 -3.66 6.57
N ILE A 366 -5.12 -4.22 7.37
CA ILE A 366 -5.43 -4.77 8.70
C ILE A 366 -4.53 -4.22 9.80
N GLY A 367 -3.52 -3.40 9.47
CA GLY A 367 -2.54 -2.84 10.41
C GLY A 367 -2.71 -1.34 10.65
N ALA A 368 -1.78 -0.75 11.40
CA ALA A 368 -1.67 0.68 11.68
C ALA A 368 -2.85 1.31 12.46
N TYR A 369 -3.57 0.51 13.26
CA TYR A 369 -4.85 0.94 13.84
C TYR A 369 -4.77 1.40 15.31
N SER A 370 -3.66 1.21 16.03
CA SER A 370 -3.63 1.39 17.48
C SER A 370 -2.87 2.65 17.96
N PRO A 371 -3.41 3.42 18.93
CA PRO A 371 -4.67 3.19 19.62
C PRO A 371 -5.87 3.63 18.77
N ARG A 372 -6.98 2.88 18.89
CA ARG A 372 -8.17 3.05 18.04
C ARG A 372 -8.76 4.46 18.10
N TRP A 373 -8.85 5.08 19.27
CA TRP A 373 -9.39 6.45 19.39
C TRP A 373 -8.60 7.50 18.58
N LEU A 374 -7.33 7.22 18.26
CA LEU A 374 -6.46 8.12 17.50
C LEU A 374 -6.50 7.80 16.00
N PHE A 375 -6.43 6.53 15.63
CA PHE A 375 -6.25 6.11 14.23
C PHE A 375 -7.52 5.61 13.53
N SER A 376 -8.60 5.26 14.26
CA SER A 376 -9.81 4.67 13.66
C SER A 376 -10.49 5.48 12.57
N TRP A 377 -10.32 6.81 12.59
CA TRP A 377 -10.86 7.66 11.53
C TRP A 377 -10.16 7.46 10.17
N MET A 378 -8.96 6.88 10.14
CA MET A 378 -8.13 6.73 8.93
C MET A 378 -7.56 5.32 8.71
N HIS A 379 -7.53 4.45 9.72
CA HIS A 379 -7.05 3.07 9.62
C HIS A 379 -8.06 2.09 10.23
N ALA A 380 -8.46 1.10 9.43
CA ALA A 380 -9.29 -0.02 9.83
C ALA A 380 -8.48 -0.97 10.71
N ASP A 381 -9.10 -1.41 11.79
CA ASP A 381 -8.62 -2.61 12.49
C ASP A 381 -9.09 -3.87 11.74
N PRO A 382 -8.68 -5.08 12.15
CA PRO A 382 -9.10 -6.32 11.48
C PRO A 382 -10.61 -6.60 11.51
N PHE A 383 -11.38 -6.03 12.44
CA PHE A 383 -12.83 -6.17 12.47
C PHE A 383 -13.51 -5.24 11.46
N ASP A 384 -13.09 -3.98 11.43
CA ASP A 384 -13.47 -3.01 10.41
C ASP A 384 -13.09 -3.54 9.01
N ALA A 385 -11.94 -4.19 8.85
CA ALA A 385 -11.53 -4.81 7.60
C ALA A 385 -12.48 -5.93 7.15
N VAL A 386 -13.03 -6.72 8.08
CA VAL A 386 -14.04 -7.75 7.78
C VAL A 386 -15.39 -7.13 7.39
N GLU A 387 -15.77 -5.97 7.96
CA GLU A 387 -16.92 -5.20 7.48
C GLU A 387 -16.70 -4.64 6.08
N ILE A 388 -15.52 -4.06 5.82
CA ILE A 388 -15.13 -3.58 4.49
C ILE A 388 -15.18 -4.73 3.46
N PHE A 389 -14.64 -5.90 3.79
CA PHE A 389 -14.69 -7.10 2.95
C PHE A 389 -16.13 -7.47 2.54
N LYS A 390 -17.07 -7.42 3.49
CA LYS A 390 -18.49 -7.68 3.24
C LYS A 390 -19.12 -6.59 2.37
N ASP A 391 -18.89 -5.33 2.71
CA ASP A 391 -19.48 -4.17 2.03
C ASP A 391 -19.01 -4.05 0.58
N THR A 392 -17.73 -4.33 0.30
CA THR A 392 -17.18 -4.34 -1.06
C THR A 392 -17.53 -5.59 -1.86
N LYS A 393 -18.14 -6.61 -1.23
CA LYS A 393 -18.53 -7.89 -1.85
C LYS A 393 -17.34 -8.62 -2.50
N CYS A 394 -16.17 -8.57 -1.88
CA CYS A 394 -15.04 -9.38 -2.29
C CYS A 394 -15.35 -10.87 -2.05
N LYS A 395 -15.00 -11.73 -3.00
CA LYS A 395 -15.15 -13.21 -2.87
C LYS A 395 -14.03 -13.79 -2.01
N LYS A 396 -12.81 -13.30 -2.21
CA LYS A 396 -11.62 -13.57 -1.41
C LYS A 396 -10.94 -12.28 -1.04
N ALA A 397 -10.14 -12.28 0.02
CA ALA A 397 -9.30 -11.15 0.39
C ALA A 397 -7.98 -11.58 1.01
N VAL A 398 -7.00 -10.68 0.95
CA VAL A 398 -5.74 -10.79 1.69
C VAL A 398 -5.42 -9.52 2.45
N GLY A 399 -4.91 -9.68 3.66
CA GLY A 399 -4.53 -8.58 4.54
C GLY A 399 -3.26 -7.88 4.08
N ILE A 400 -3.31 -6.55 3.97
CA ILE A 400 -2.16 -5.67 3.69
C ILE A 400 -1.85 -4.76 4.88
N HIS A 401 -0.80 -3.93 4.74
CA HIS A 401 -0.42 -2.85 5.69
C HIS A 401 0.08 -3.30 7.07
N TRP A 402 0.36 -4.60 7.24
CA TRP A 402 0.85 -5.17 8.50
C TRP A 402 2.21 -5.85 8.31
N GLY A 403 2.86 -6.21 9.40
CA GLY A 403 4.02 -7.12 9.36
C GLY A 403 5.32 -6.55 8.79
N THR A 404 5.35 -5.30 8.34
CA THR A 404 6.47 -4.74 7.56
C THR A 404 7.15 -3.57 8.23
N TRP A 405 6.39 -2.58 8.72
CA TRP A 405 6.88 -1.50 9.58
C TRP A 405 6.09 -1.47 10.89
N VAL A 406 6.71 -0.94 11.94
CA VAL A 406 6.02 -0.61 13.19
C VAL A 406 5.64 0.87 13.11
N LEU A 407 4.41 1.14 12.68
CA LEU A 407 3.90 2.51 12.46
C LEU A 407 3.14 3.05 13.67
N THR A 408 2.57 2.16 14.48
CA THR A 408 1.62 2.44 15.55
C THR A 408 1.87 1.52 16.74
N THR A 409 0.97 1.52 17.74
CA THR A 409 1.25 0.86 19.03
C THR A 409 0.90 -0.61 19.11
N GLU A 410 0.22 -1.20 18.12
CA GLU A 410 -0.13 -2.62 18.14
C GLU A 410 1.11 -3.51 17.95
N GLU A 411 1.07 -4.70 18.54
CA GLU A 411 2.10 -5.71 18.28
C GLU A 411 2.03 -6.21 16.83
N VAL A 412 3.18 -6.49 16.22
CA VAL A 412 3.28 -6.78 14.78
C VAL A 412 2.49 -8.02 14.35
N GLU A 413 2.34 -9.01 15.23
CA GLU A 413 1.59 -10.25 15.01
C GLU A 413 0.12 -10.16 15.47
N GLU A 414 -0.31 -9.04 16.04
CA GLU A 414 -1.70 -8.87 16.47
C GLU A 414 -2.70 -8.87 15.30
N PRO A 415 -2.44 -8.19 14.16
CA PRO A 415 -3.42 -8.07 13.09
C PRO A 415 -3.95 -9.41 12.54
N PRO A 416 -3.12 -10.42 12.20
CA PRO A 416 -3.62 -11.71 11.75
C PRO A 416 -4.43 -12.47 12.81
N ARG A 417 -4.05 -12.33 14.09
CA ARG A 417 -4.77 -12.97 15.20
C ARG A 417 -6.17 -12.37 15.36
N LEU A 418 -6.27 -11.05 15.33
CA LEU A 418 -7.54 -10.35 15.39
C LEU A 418 -8.38 -10.55 14.13
N LEU A 419 -7.77 -10.71 12.95
CA LEU A 419 -8.49 -11.03 11.72
C LEU A 419 -9.23 -12.37 11.85
N LYS A 420 -8.57 -13.42 12.33
CA LYS A 420 -9.22 -14.72 12.58
C LYS A 420 -10.39 -14.60 13.54
N GLU A 421 -10.19 -13.83 14.62
CA GLU A 421 -11.26 -13.58 15.59
C GLU A 421 -12.45 -12.81 14.98
N ALA A 422 -12.18 -11.80 14.16
CA ALA A 422 -13.19 -11.01 13.47
C ALA A 422 -13.99 -11.86 12.47
N LEU A 423 -13.32 -12.74 11.71
CA LEU A 423 -13.96 -13.67 10.79
C LEU A 423 -14.87 -14.65 11.54
N ARG A 424 -14.37 -15.27 12.61
CA ARG A 424 -15.12 -16.18 13.47
C ARG A 424 -16.38 -15.52 14.03
N LYS A 425 -16.27 -14.30 14.56
CA LYS A 425 -17.41 -13.52 15.07
C LYS A 425 -18.41 -13.12 13.98
N SER A 426 -17.95 -12.96 12.74
CA SER A 426 -18.80 -12.63 11.58
C SER A 426 -19.42 -13.86 10.89
N GLY A 427 -19.17 -15.08 11.41
CA GLY A 427 -19.64 -16.32 10.77
C GLY A 427 -18.94 -16.65 9.46
N ILE A 428 -17.75 -16.09 9.22
CA ILE A 428 -16.91 -16.35 8.04
C ILE A 428 -15.82 -17.35 8.44
N ALA A 429 -15.46 -18.27 7.55
CA ALA A 429 -14.37 -19.21 7.79
C ALA A 429 -13.06 -18.48 8.10
N GLU A 430 -12.36 -18.91 9.17
CA GLU A 430 -11.11 -18.28 9.64
C GLU A 430 -9.93 -18.42 8.67
N THR A 431 -10.07 -19.29 7.66
CA THR A 431 -9.06 -19.55 6.63
C THR A 431 -9.70 -19.76 5.27
N GLY A 432 -8.99 -19.39 4.21
CA GLY A 432 -9.37 -19.64 2.83
C GLY A 432 -10.37 -18.64 2.27
N VAL A 433 -10.74 -17.59 3.01
CA VAL A 433 -11.69 -16.54 2.55
C VAL A 433 -11.03 -15.17 2.60
N PHE A 434 -10.67 -14.71 3.79
CA PHE A 434 -9.89 -13.49 3.98
C PHE A 434 -8.64 -13.84 4.80
N ASP A 435 -7.54 -14.09 4.10
CA ASP A 435 -6.32 -14.64 4.70
C ASP A 435 -5.23 -13.58 4.87
N VAL A 436 -4.13 -13.99 5.50
CA VAL A 436 -2.87 -13.28 5.41
C VAL A 436 -1.85 -14.13 4.65
N CYS A 437 -0.86 -13.47 4.07
CA CYS A 437 0.23 -14.11 3.32
C CYS A 437 1.55 -14.03 4.11
N ALA A 438 2.49 -14.92 3.81
CA ALA A 438 3.90 -14.72 4.09
C ALA A 438 4.47 -13.66 3.12
N ILE A 439 5.53 -12.97 3.53
CA ILE A 439 6.17 -11.95 2.69
C ILE A 439 6.85 -12.67 1.53
N GLY A 440 6.56 -12.24 0.30
CA GLY A 440 6.99 -12.89 -0.93
C GLY A 440 6.16 -14.10 -1.36
N GLU A 441 5.11 -14.46 -0.62
CA GLU A 441 4.20 -15.54 -1.01
C GLU A 441 3.37 -15.15 -2.24
N THR A 442 3.31 -16.06 -3.21
CA THR A 442 2.44 -15.96 -4.39
C THR A 442 1.26 -16.93 -4.26
N ARG A 443 0.04 -16.44 -4.44
CA ARG A 443 -1.20 -17.25 -4.43
C ARG A 443 -2.03 -17.03 -5.69
N GLU A 444 -2.86 -18.02 -6.04
CA GLU A 444 -3.77 -17.99 -7.19
C GLU A 444 -5.23 -17.82 -6.75
N TYR A 445 -6.02 -17.08 -7.54
CA TYR A 445 -7.42 -16.71 -7.29
C TYR A 445 -8.31 -16.79 -8.53
#